data_AF-A0A261STV1-F1
#
_entry.id   AF-A0A261STV1-F1
#
_cell.length_a   1.000
_cell.length_b   1.000
_cell.length_c   1.000
_cell.angle_alpha   90.00
_cell.angle_beta   90.00
_cell.angle_gamma   90.00
#
_symmetry.space_group_name_H-M   'P 1'
#
loop_
_entity.id
_entity.type
_entity.pdbx_description
1 polymer ?
#
loop_
_entity_poly.entity_id
_entity_poly.type
_entity_poly.pdbx_seq_one_letter_code
_entity_poly.pdbx_strand_id
1 'polypeptide(L)'
;MYRAARLSVFVCAMALPMLSSAQSLQEGYTACTRLQDDRTRLTCYDKLKPVAAPQAAAPAASKADAGKYTFMTFEDLTLDVDQLSGKRVAVEVYIQGFGGITMIRSQPRDMNTMTVNTDHLSREDRKQLLTCKDLRARCHAIVYGLVGRANFDISQMTLERIDWK
;
A
#
# COMPACT_ATOMS: atom_id res chain seq x y z
N MET A 1 52.39 -39.99 -5.01
CA MET A 1 51.07 -40.55 -5.41
C MET A 1 50.04 -39.45 -5.31
N TYR A 2 49.70 -38.81 -6.45
CA TYR A 2 48.73 -37.70 -6.51
C TYR A 2 47.33 -38.27 -6.80
N ARG A 3 46.36 -38.03 -5.91
CA ARG A 3 44.95 -38.36 -6.16
C ARG A 3 44.23 -37.13 -6.75
N ALA A 4 43.74 -37.29 -7.97
CA ALA A 4 42.97 -36.29 -8.70
C ALA A 4 41.55 -36.16 -8.13
N ALA A 5 41.15 -34.92 -7.81
CA ALA A 5 39.78 -34.59 -7.45
C ALA A 5 38.95 -34.38 -8.72
N ARG A 6 37.87 -35.15 -8.88
CA ARG A 6 36.90 -34.97 -9.97
C ARG A 6 35.86 -33.93 -9.55
N LEU A 7 35.87 -32.79 -10.24
CA LEU A 7 34.81 -31.78 -10.18
C LEU A 7 33.61 -32.27 -11.01
N SER A 8 32.49 -32.57 -10.37
CA SER A 8 31.21 -32.79 -11.05
C SER A 8 30.45 -31.47 -11.13
N VAL A 9 30.37 -30.89 -12.33
CA VAL A 9 29.55 -29.71 -12.62
C VAL A 9 28.12 -30.18 -12.90
N PHE A 10 27.20 -29.90 -11.97
CA PHE A 10 25.76 -30.08 -12.18
C PHE A 10 25.21 -28.83 -12.86
N VAL A 11 24.96 -28.90 -14.18
CA VAL A 11 24.22 -27.87 -14.92
C VAL A 11 22.73 -28.12 -14.66
N CYS A 12 22.14 -27.30 -13.80
CA CYS A 12 20.70 -27.31 -13.53
C CYS A 12 20.01 -26.44 -14.60
N ALA A 13 19.47 -27.07 -15.64
CA ALA A 13 18.60 -26.43 -16.61
C ALA A 13 17.21 -26.24 -16.00
N MET A 14 16.97 -25.10 -15.33
CA MET A 14 15.62 -24.70 -14.93
C MET A 14 14.95 -23.95 -16.08
N ALA A 15 14.04 -24.63 -16.78
CA ALA A 15 13.07 -23.99 -17.64
C ALA A 15 12.01 -23.29 -16.76
N LEU A 16 11.95 -21.97 -16.84
CA LEU A 16 10.93 -21.12 -16.21
C LEU A 16 9.85 -20.76 -17.24
N PRO A 17 8.60 -21.27 -17.14
CA PRO A 17 7.54 -20.86 -18.04
C PRO A 17 6.48 -20.03 -17.30
N MET A 18 6.73 -18.77 -16.92
CA MET A 18 5.66 -17.84 -16.46
C MET A 18 6.01 -16.36 -16.67
N LEU A 19 6.04 -15.88 -17.92
CA LEU A 19 6.19 -14.45 -18.26
C LEU A 19 5.19 -13.96 -19.33
N SER A 20 4.09 -14.69 -19.56
CA SER A 20 3.25 -14.46 -20.75
C SER A 20 2.29 -13.25 -20.67
N SER A 21 1.96 -12.74 -19.48
CA SER A 21 0.99 -11.64 -19.33
C SER A 21 1.60 -10.24 -19.42
N ALA A 22 2.89 -10.10 -19.14
CA ALA A 22 3.58 -8.81 -19.26
C ALA A 22 3.89 -8.44 -20.72
N GLN A 23 4.06 -9.45 -21.58
CA GLN A 23 4.42 -9.26 -22.98
C GLN A 23 3.28 -8.63 -23.80
N SER A 24 2.03 -9.03 -23.57
CA SER A 24 0.88 -8.51 -24.33
C SER A 24 0.57 -7.03 -24.05
N LEU A 25 0.77 -6.57 -22.82
CA LEU A 25 0.63 -5.15 -22.45
C LEU A 25 1.74 -4.30 -23.09
N GLN A 26 2.98 -4.78 -23.05
CA GLN A 26 4.13 -4.09 -23.63
C GLN A 26 4.00 -3.94 -25.16
N GLU A 27 3.50 -4.98 -25.84
CA GLU A 27 3.19 -4.95 -27.26
C GLU A 27 2.09 -3.92 -27.59
N GLY A 28 1.05 -3.84 -26.74
CA GLY A 28 0.00 -2.83 -26.87
C GLY A 28 0.52 -1.40 -26.81
N TYR A 29 1.35 -1.06 -25.81
CA TYR A 29 1.95 0.28 -25.72
C TYR A 29 2.82 0.59 -26.93
N THR A 30 3.62 -0.38 -27.38
CA THR A 30 4.47 -0.23 -28.56
C THR A 30 3.65 0.03 -29.82
N ALA A 31 2.48 -0.62 -29.97
CA ALA A 31 1.58 -0.37 -31.09
C ALA A 31 1.00 1.06 -31.06
N CYS A 32 0.59 1.57 -29.89
CA CYS A 32 0.05 2.93 -29.77
C CYS A 32 1.09 4.03 -30.05
N THR A 33 2.36 3.82 -29.71
CA THR A 33 3.43 4.82 -29.97
C THR A 33 3.67 5.08 -31.46
N ARG A 34 3.33 4.14 -32.34
CA ARG A 34 3.50 4.26 -33.79
C ARG A 34 2.44 5.11 -34.48
N LEU A 35 1.39 5.51 -33.76
CA LEU A 35 0.34 6.40 -34.28
C LEU A 35 0.87 7.84 -34.34
N GLN A 36 0.75 8.44 -35.53
CA GLN A 36 1.20 9.82 -35.81
C GLN A 36 0.19 10.87 -35.29
N ASP A 37 -1.10 10.54 -35.29
CA ASP A 37 -2.16 11.44 -34.81
C ASP A 37 -2.32 11.37 -33.28
N ASP A 38 -2.18 12.52 -32.63
CA ASP A 38 -2.20 12.63 -31.17
C ASP A 38 -3.53 12.19 -30.55
N ARG A 39 -4.65 12.53 -31.18
CA ARG A 39 -5.98 12.20 -30.68
C ARG A 39 -6.24 10.70 -30.74
N THR A 40 -5.83 10.07 -31.82
CA THR A 40 -5.93 8.61 -32.02
C THR A 40 -4.99 7.87 -31.09
N ARG A 41 -3.77 8.40 -30.87
CA ARG A 41 -2.78 7.85 -29.94
C ARG A 41 -3.29 7.87 -28.49
N LEU A 42 -3.89 8.96 -28.04
CA LEU A 42 -4.51 9.06 -26.70
C LEU A 42 -5.64 8.03 -26.53
N THR A 43 -6.53 7.95 -27.52
CA THR A 43 -7.64 6.98 -27.51
C THR A 43 -7.14 5.53 -27.53
N CYS A 44 -5.96 5.27 -28.11
CA CYS A 44 -5.31 3.96 -28.09
C CYS A 44 -4.86 3.57 -26.68
N TYR A 45 -4.23 4.49 -25.93
CA TYR A 45 -3.81 4.24 -24.55
C TYR A 45 -4.98 4.02 -23.59
N ASP A 46 -6.09 4.74 -23.79
CA ASP A 46 -7.28 4.58 -22.95
C ASP A 46 -7.86 3.15 -23.01
N LYS A 47 -7.68 2.46 -24.14
CA LYS A 47 -8.10 1.07 -24.34
C LYS A 47 -7.14 0.05 -23.71
N LEU A 48 -5.91 0.46 -23.41
CA LEU A 48 -4.89 -0.38 -22.77
C LEU A 48 -4.90 -0.25 -21.24
N LYS A 49 -5.89 0.44 -20.65
CA LYS A 49 -6.02 0.49 -19.20
C LYS A 49 -5.94 -0.93 -18.64
N PRO A 50 -5.01 -1.21 -17.72
CA PRO A 50 -5.00 -2.50 -17.06
C PRO A 50 -6.40 -2.68 -16.49
N VAL A 51 -7.02 -3.84 -16.76
CA VAL A 51 -8.20 -4.27 -16.01
C VAL A 51 -7.81 -4.06 -14.56
N ALA A 52 -8.45 -3.09 -13.90
CA ALA A 52 -8.13 -2.76 -12.52
C ALA A 52 -8.05 -4.08 -11.78
N ALA A 53 -6.88 -4.37 -11.18
CA ALA A 53 -6.76 -5.52 -10.30
C ALA A 53 -8.02 -5.48 -9.41
N PRO A 54 -8.77 -6.60 -9.29
CA PRO A 54 -10.06 -6.59 -8.61
C PRO A 54 -9.87 -5.80 -7.33
N GLN A 55 -10.59 -4.69 -7.21
CA GLN A 55 -10.54 -3.80 -6.04
C GLN A 55 -10.50 -4.74 -4.84
N ALA A 56 -9.36 -4.77 -4.16
CA ALA A 56 -9.14 -5.71 -3.07
C ALA A 56 -10.35 -5.57 -2.17
N ALA A 57 -11.15 -6.64 -2.07
CA ALA A 57 -12.39 -6.63 -1.32
C ALA A 57 -12.09 -5.96 0.02
N ALA A 58 -12.82 -4.88 0.33
CA ALA A 58 -12.58 -4.07 1.52
C ALA A 58 -12.28 -5.02 2.68
N PRO A 59 -11.13 -4.87 3.36
CA PRO A 59 -10.67 -5.85 4.33
C PRO A 59 -11.80 -6.09 5.32
N ALA A 60 -12.15 -7.36 5.52
CA ALA A 60 -13.33 -7.76 6.28
C ALA A 60 -13.32 -7.05 7.63
N ALA A 61 -14.11 -5.98 7.73
CA ALA A 61 -14.28 -5.23 8.95
C ALA A 61 -14.66 -6.21 10.05
N SER A 62 -14.00 -6.11 11.20
CA SER A 62 -14.45 -6.86 12.36
C SER A 62 -15.96 -6.61 12.52
N LYS A 63 -16.76 -7.68 12.67
CA LYS A 63 -18.23 -7.56 12.79
C LYS A 63 -18.66 -6.60 13.91
N ALA A 64 -17.77 -6.33 14.87
CA ALA A 64 -18.01 -5.40 15.97
C ALA A 64 -18.05 -3.92 15.55
N ASP A 65 -17.58 -3.58 14.34
CA ASP A 65 -17.43 -2.19 13.89
C ASP A 65 -18.37 -1.80 12.74
N ALA A 66 -19.25 -2.71 12.33
CA ALA A 66 -20.21 -2.49 11.26
C ALA A 66 -21.09 -1.26 11.60
N GLY A 67 -20.90 -0.18 10.85
CA GLY A 67 -21.66 1.07 10.98
C GLY A 67 -21.00 2.20 11.77
N LYS A 68 -19.88 1.96 12.49
CA LYS A 68 -19.18 3.04 13.22
C LYS A 68 -18.10 3.73 12.37
N TYR A 69 -17.46 2.99 11.48
CA TYR A 69 -16.37 3.48 10.64
C TYR A 69 -16.71 3.29 9.16
N THR A 70 -16.34 4.26 8.35
CA THR A 70 -16.35 4.12 6.89
C THR A 70 -15.03 3.49 6.45
N PHE A 71 -15.12 2.28 5.89
CA PHE A 71 -13.96 1.64 5.28
C PHE A 71 -13.63 2.29 3.94
N MET A 72 -12.36 2.59 3.71
CA MET A 72 -11.88 3.20 2.48
C MET A 72 -10.41 2.86 2.22
N THR A 73 -9.94 3.17 1.02
CA THR A 73 -8.53 3.05 0.68
C THR A 73 -7.74 4.22 1.25
N PHE A 74 -6.41 4.07 1.33
CA PHE A 74 -5.53 5.16 1.76
C PHE A 74 -5.53 6.32 0.74
N GLU A 75 -5.66 5.98 -0.53
CA GLU A 75 -5.76 6.93 -1.64
C GLU A 75 -7.02 7.79 -1.49
N ASP A 76 -8.20 7.18 -1.27
CA ASP A 76 -9.46 7.90 -1.05
C ASP A 76 -9.36 8.80 0.20
N LEU A 77 -8.80 8.28 1.30
CA LEU A 77 -8.58 9.06 2.52
C LEU A 77 -7.74 10.32 2.23
N THR A 78 -6.68 10.18 1.43
CA THR A 78 -5.78 11.30 1.13
C THR A 78 -6.43 12.33 0.20
N LEU A 79 -7.17 11.87 -0.81
CA LEU A 79 -7.85 12.75 -1.77
C LEU A 79 -9.02 13.51 -1.14
N ASP A 80 -9.76 12.87 -0.24
CA ASP A 80 -11.00 13.41 0.34
C ASP A 80 -10.85 13.90 1.79
N VAL A 81 -9.61 14.03 2.30
CA VAL A 81 -9.33 14.33 3.73
C VAL A 81 -10.10 15.55 4.25
N ASP A 82 -10.22 16.61 3.44
CA ASP A 82 -10.92 17.84 3.80
C ASP A 82 -12.44 17.63 3.99
N GLN A 83 -13.03 16.76 3.18
CA GLN A 83 -14.45 16.40 3.24
C GLN A 83 -14.73 15.40 4.36
N LEU A 84 -13.70 14.64 4.74
CA LEU A 84 -13.76 13.63 5.79
C LEU A 84 -13.53 14.20 7.20
N SER A 85 -13.21 15.48 7.34
CA SER A 85 -13.07 16.15 8.64
C SER A 85 -14.22 15.81 9.62
N GLY A 86 -13.87 15.22 10.77
CA GLY A 86 -14.81 14.81 11.81
C GLY A 86 -15.50 13.46 11.55
N LYS A 87 -15.17 12.78 10.45
CA LYS A 87 -15.65 11.42 10.15
C LYS A 87 -14.71 10.38 10.73
N ARG A 88 -15.30 9.24 11.09
CA ARG A 88 -14.56 8.05 11.53
C ARG A 88 -14.31 7.14 10.34
N VAL A 89 -13.05 6.82 10.11
CA VAL A 89 -12.62 6.00 8.98
C VAL A 89 -11.82 4.79 9.45
N ALA A 90 -11.87 3.74 8.64
CA ALA A 90 -11.04 2.55 8.79
C ALA A 90 -10.27 2.33 7.50
N VAL A 91 -8.94 2.25 7.60
CA VAL A 91 -8.06 2.20 6.43
C VAL A 91 -6.97 1.15 6.64
N GLU A 92 -6.74 0.32 5.64
CA GLU A 92 -5.62 -0.63 5.63
C GLU A 92 -4.34 0.07 5.18
N VAL A 93 -3.30 -0.02 6.01
CA VAL A 93 -2.07 0.76 5.84
C VAL A 93 -0.84 0.02 6.34
N TYR A 94 0.31 0.48 5.89
CA TYR A 94 1.60 0.23 6.53
C TYR A 94 1.92 1.40 7.46
N ILE A 95 2.35 1.08 8.68
CA ILE A 95 2.72 2.05 9.71
C ILE A 95 4.23 2.15 9.79
N GLN A 96 4.75 3.37 9.88
CA GLN A 96 6.16 3.67 10.05
C GLN A 96 6.35 4.73 11.14
N GLY A 97 7.21 4.45 12.12
CA GLY A 97 7.61 5.43 13.13
C GLY A 97 8.94 6.10 12.78
N PHE A 98 9.03 7.43 12.86
CA PHE A 98 10.29 8.17 12.71
C PHE A 98 10.34 9.37 13.67
N GLY A 99 11.37 9.44 14.52
CA GLY A 99 11.58 10.62 15.38
C GLY A 99 10.43 10.93 16.35
N GLY A 100 9.64 9.92 16.75
CA GLY A 100 8.45 10.12 17.60
C GLY A 100 7.17 10.45 16.83
N ILE A 101 7.26 10.62 15.51
CA ILE A 101 6.12 10.80 14.61
C ILE A 101 5.70 9.43 14.07
N THR A 102 4.39 9.18 14.06
CA THR A 102 3.81 8.00 13.41
C THR A 102 3.23 8.40 12.06
N MET A 103 3.61 7.67 11.03
CA MET A 103 3.15 7.85 9.66
C MET A 103 2.47 6.58 9.15
N ILE A 104 1.47 6.76 8.29
CA ILE A 104 0.77 5.68 7.58
C ILE A 104 0.90 5.87 6.06
N ARG A 105 0.88 4.76 5.30
CA ARG A 105 0.99 4.74 3.83
C ARG A 105 0.32 3.50 3.23
N SER A 106 -0.01 3.52 1.95
CA SER A 106 -0.66 2.37 1.28
C SER A 106 0.31 1.21 1.02
N GLN A 107 1.60 1.49 0.78
CA GLN A 107 2.60 0.46 0.43
C GLN A 107 3.95 0.67 1.11
N PRO A 108 4.78 -0.38 1.31
CA PRO A 108 6.08 -0.26 2.00
C PRO A 108 7.11 0.67 1.36
N ARG A 109 6.95 0.99 0.07
CA ARG A 109 7.83 1.88 -0.69
C ARG A 109 7.13 3.16 -1.14
N ASP A 110 5.88 3.36 -0.72
CA ASP A 110 5.19 4.60 -1.01
C ASP A 110 5.83 5.74 -0.20
N MET A 111 6.00 6.88 -0.87
CA MET A 111 6.52 8.12 -0.30
C MET A 111 5.40 9.12 0.02
N ASN A 112 4.18 8.83 -0.41
CA ASN A 112 3.01 9.52 0.09
C ASN A 112 2.65 8.98 1.47
N THR A 113 2.95 9.76 2.50
CA THR A 113 2.69 9.39 3.89
C THR A 113 1.75 10.39 4.54
N MET A 114 0.87 9.89 5.40
CA MET A 114 0.04 10.73 6.26
C MET A 114 0.52 10.62 7.71
N THR A 115 0.68 11.76 8.38
CA THR A 115 1.02 11.79 9.81
C THR A 115 -0.24 11.58 10.65
N VAL A 116 -0.14 10.77 11.69
CA VAL A 116 -1.27 10.43 12.57
C VAL A 116 -0.93 10.62 14.04
N ASN A 117 -1.91 11.09 14.82
CA ASN A 117 -1.81 11.17 16.26
C ASN A 117 -2.13 9.80 16.88
N THR A 118 -1.31 9.36 17.83
CA THR A 118 -1.40 8.03 18.47
C THR A 118 -1.60 8.09 19.98
N ASP A 119 -1.85 9.28 20.55
CA ASP A 119 -1.90 9.50 21.99
C ASP A 119 -3.08 8.78 22.66
N HIS A 120 -4.15 8.54 21.89
CA HIS A 120 -5.37 7.87 22.35
C HIS A 120 -5.30 6.34 22.25
N LEU A 121 -4.22 5.80 21.68
CA LEU A 121 -4.06 4.36 21.54
C LEU A 121 -3.78 3.67 22.88
N SER A 122 -4.17 2.39 22.93
CA SER A 122 -3.88 1.53 24.06
C SER A 122 -2.37 1.48 24.33
N ARG A 123 -1.98 1.19 25.58
CA ARG A 123 -0.56 1.04 25.92
C ARG A 123 0.12 -0.05 25.10
N GLU A 124 -0.59 -1.13 24.79
CA GLU A 124 -0.03 -2.25 24.02
C GLU A 124 0.15 -1.87 22.54
N ASP A 125 -0.80 -1.15 21.93
CA ASP A 125 -0.63 -0.64 20.56
C ASP A 125 0.52 0.36 20.46
N ARG A 126 0.65 1.26 21.44
CA ARG A 126 1.79 2.20 21.50
C ARG A 126 3.12 1.48 21.64
N LYS A 127 3.20 0.40 22.43
CA LYS A 127 4.42 -0.43 22.48
C LYS A 127 4.70 -1.09 21.13
N GLN A 128 3.68 -1.62 20.46
CA GLN A 128 3.84 -2.24 19.15
C GLN A 128 4.35 -1.23 18.12
N LEU A 129 3.82 0.00 18.12
CA LEU A 129 4.31 1.10 17.28
C LEU A 129 5.80 1.41 17.50
N LEU A 130 6.32 1.28 18.72
CA LEU A 130 7.75 1.48 18.98
C LEU A 130 8.63 0.44 18.28
N THR A 131 8.08 -0.72 17.92
CA THR A 131 8.76 -1.76 17.12
C THR A 131 8.69 -1.48 15.61
N CYS A 132 7.75 -0.63 15.16
CA CYS A 132 7.55 -0.24 13.76
C CYS A 132 8.53 0.85 13.26
N LYS A 133 9.71 0.94 13.85
CA LYS A 133 10.75 1.92 13.48
C LYS A 133 11.65 1.43 12.35
N ASP A 134 11.80 0.11 12.22
CA ASP A 134 12.61 -0.46 11.15
C ASP A 134 11.78 -0.49 9.86
N LEU A 135 12.35 0.00 8.76
CA LEU A 135 11.78 -0.13 7.41
C LEU A 135 11.55 -1.60 7.01
N ARG A 136 12.24 -2.54 7.67
CA ARG A 136 12.05 -3.99 7.50
C ARG A 136 10.86 -4.53 8.30
N ALA A 137 10.44 -3.83 9.36
CA ALA A 137 9.25 -4.20 10.11
C ALA A 137 8.03 -3.92 9.23
N ARG A 138 7.40 -4.99 8.75
CA ARG A 138 6.16 -4.92 7.97
C ARG A 138 4.99 -4.71 8.93
N CYS A 139 4.90 -3.52 9.52
CA CYS A 139 3.78 -3.13 10.36
C CYS A 139 2.57 -2.83 9.48
N HIS A 140 1.89 -3.89 9.06
CA HIS A 140 0.68 -3.85 8.26
C HIS A 140 -0.53 -3.99 9.18
N ALA A 141 -1.52 -3.13 9.04
CA ALA A 141 -2.66 -3.10 9.94
C ALA A 141 -3.87 -2.43 9.28
N ILE A 142 -5.03 -2.60 9.90
CA ILE A 142 -6.18 -1.72 9.69
C ILE A 142 -6.18 -0.70 10.83
N VAL A 143 -6.11 0.58 10.50
CA VAL A 143 -6.19 1.66 11.48
C VAL A 143 -7.59 2.26 11.50
N TYR A 144 -8.07 2.57 12.69
CA TYR A 144 -9.36 3.17 12.94
C TYR A 144 -9.15 4.51 13.62
N GLY A 145 -9.80 5.56 13.13
CA GLY A 145 -9.61 6.87 13.74
C GLY A 145 -10.54 7.95 13.23
N LEU A 146 -10.42 9.11 13.86
CA LEU A 146 -11.15 10.32 13.54
C LEU A 146 -10.28 11.21 12.65
N VAL A 147 -10.79 11.58 11.48
CA VAL A 147 -10.09 12.53 10.60
C VAL A 147 -10.19 13.93 11.20
N GLY A 148 -9.04 14.56 11.43
CA GLY A 148 -8.96 15.91 11.98
C GLY A 148 -9.13 16.98 10.91
N ARG A 149 -9.29 18.25 11.33
CA ARG A 149 -8.99 19.38 10.44
C ARG A 149 -7.52 19.70 10.59
N ALA A 150 -6.84 19.89 9.46
CA ALA A 150 -5.46 20.38 9.40
C ALA A 150 -5.40 21.87 9.83
N ASN A 151 -5.79 22.18 11.07
CA ASN A 151 -5.86 23.56 11.50
C ASN A 151 -4.56 24.02 12.18
N PHE A 152 -3.84 23.17 12.90
CA PHE A 152 -2.51 23.50 13.48
C PHE A 152 -1.70 22.26 13.91
N ASP A 153 -2.34 21.10 14.05
CA ASP A 153 -1.67 19.82 14.30
C ASP A 153 -1.16 19.26 12.95
N ILE A 154 0.08 18.78 12.93
CA ILE A 154 0.67 18.08 11.79
C ILE A 154 -0.05 16.75 11.49
N SER A 155 -0.84 16.27 12.45
CA SER A 155 -1.61 15.03 12.36
C SER A 155 -2.93 15.24 11.62
N GLN A 156 -3.14 14.55 10.51
CA GLN A 156 -4.39 14.61 9.74
C GLN A 156 -5.48 13.67 10.28
N MET A 157 -5.10 12.70 11.11
CA MET A 157 -6.01 11.72 11.70
C MET A 157 -5.55 11.34 13.11
N THR A 158 -6.48 11.20 14.04
CA THR A 158 -6.23 10.68 15.39
C THR A 158 -6.65 9.21 15.44
N LEU A 159 -5.69 8.32 15.70
CA LEU A 159 -5.96 6.89 15.79
C LEU A 159 -6.66 6.54 17.11
N GLU A 160 -7.77 5.83 17.00
CA GLU A 160 -8.56 5.31 18.12
C GLU A 160 -8.25 3.81 18.37
N ARG A 161 -7.92 3.04 17.32
CA ARG A 161 -7.60 1.61 17.42
C ARG A 161 -6.74 1.15 16.24
N ILE A 162 -5.95 0.09 16.44
CA ILE A 162 -5.19 -0.60 15.39
C ILE A 162 -5.50 -2.10 15.46
N ASP A 163 -5.85 -2.68 14.32
CA ASP A 163 -5.99 -4.11 14.15
C ASP A 163 -4.79 -4.61 13.34
N TRP A 164 -3.77 -5.12 14.05
CA TRP A 164 -2.51 -5.60 13.48
C TRP A 164 -2.71 -6.89 12.65
N LYS A 165 -1.99 -7.02 11.54
CA LYS A 165 -2.00 -8.21 10.66
C LYS A 165 -0.70 -9.01 10.71
#